data_AF-A0A4R8IAU6-F1
#
_entry.id   AF-A0A4R8IAU6-F1
#
_cell.length_a   1.000
_cell.length_b   1.000
_cell.length_c   1.000
_cell.angle_alpha   90.00
_cell.angle_beta   90.00
_cell.angle_gamma   90.00
#
_symmetry.space_group_name_H-M   'P 1'
#
loop_
_entity.id
_entity.type
_entity.pdbx_description
1 polymer ?
#
loop_
_entity_poly.entity_id
_entity_poly.type
_entity_poly.pdbx_seq_one_letter_code
_entity_poly.pdbx_strand_id
1 'polypeptide(L)'
;MKDYYYFLGIPQNASAEDIKKAYRKLSLKYHPDKNENDDFFSDRFKEIKEAYETLMDAGRRKLYDRNLSSQQRNVKSILPPKIKNFSASKIRAKAGEEITVYWNTYDADLVKIIPFGLEKPNGERTIRIKEFDSQGKFQILLHATNTVLHKTIVQGITITELAESQSDSFEKETLSNSTNTYQQTQKKETKSQRLVSLIIFLALVAMIIVWLLADF
;
A
#
# COMPACT_ATOMS: atom_id res chain seq x y z
N MET A 1 -13.18 -6.18 -18.76
CA MET A 1 -13.27 -6.01 -20.22
C MET A 1 -12.50 -7.13 -20.86
N LYS A 2 -12.99 -7.69 -21.97
CA LYS A 2 -12.32 -8.78 -22.70
C LYS A 2 -11.03 -8.25 -23.33
N ASP A 3 -9.93 -8.99 -23.21
CA ASP A 3 -8.65 -8.62 -23.84
C ASP A 3 -8.61 -9.14 -25.29
N TYR A 4 -9.03 -8.28 -26.23
CA TYR A 4 -9.13 -8.59 -27.65
C TYR A 4 -7.77 -8.84 -28.29
N TYR A 5 -6.69 -8.25 -27.77
CA TYR A 5 -5.33 -8.51 -28.24
C TYR A 5 -4.92 -9.95 -27.88
N TYR A 6 -5.24 -10.38 -26.65
CA TYR A 6 -5.03 -11.77 -26.23
C TYR A 6 -5.85 -12.77 -27.06
N PHE A 7 -7.13 -12.48 -27.33
CA PHE A 7 -7.99 -13.37 -28.13
C PHE A 7 -7.50 -13.54 -29.58
N LEU A 8 -6.97 -12.48 -30.18
CA LEU A 8 -6.38 -12.54 -31.51
C LEU A 8 -4.94 -13.07 -31.51
N GLY A 9 -4.31 -13.21 -30.33
CA GLY A 9 -2.93 -13.67 -30.18
C GLY A 9 -1.91 -12.68 -30.75
N ILE A 10 -2.19 -11.38 -30.64
CA ILE A 10 -1.36 -10.29 -31.16
C ILE A 10 -0.96 -9.33 -30.04
N PRO A 11 0.16 -8.61 -30.17
CA PRO A 11 0.55 -7.60 -29.20
C PRO A 11 -0.31 -6.32 -29.34
N GLN A 12 -0.39 -5.50 -28.29
CA GLN A 12 -1.18 -4.24 -28.31
C GLN A 12 -0.69 -3.23 -29.36
N ASN A 13 0.60 -3.28 -29.71
CA ASN A 13 1.22 -2.45 -30.73
C ASN A 13 1.07 -3.00 -32.16
N ALA A 14 0.27 -4.05 -32.37
CA ALA A 14 0.06 -4.67 -33.67
C ALA A 14 -0.49 -3.69 -34.71
N SER A 15 -0.01 -3.84 -35.95
CA SER A 15 -0.51 -3.11 -37.12
C SER A 15 -1.92 -3.59 -37.50
N ALA A 16 -2.67 -2.76 -38.22
CA ALA A 16 -3.94 -3.17 -38.83
C ALA A 16 -3.78 -4.40 -39.74
N GLU A 17 -2.61 -4.55 -40.39
CA GLU A 17 -2.31 -5.72 -41.21
C GLU A 17 -2.17 -7.00 -40.37
N ASP A 18 -1.52 -6.91 -39.20
CA ASP A 18 -1.36 -8.03 -38.27
C ASP A 18 -2.71 -8.45 -37.68
N ILE A 19 -3.56 -7.49 -37.33
CA ILE A 19 -4.93 -7.73 -36.85
C ILE A 19 -5.73 -8.51 -37.91
N LYS A 20 -5.65 -8.08 -39.18
CA LYS A 20 -6.35 -8.74 -40.30
C LYS A 20 -5.80 -10.14 -40.57
N LYS A 21 -4.49 -10.33 -40.47
CA LYS A 21 -3.83 -11.63 -40.65
C LYS A 21 -4.22 -12.61 -39.54
N ALA A 22 -4.21 -12.16 -38.29
CA ALA A 22 -4.63 -12.95 -37.14
C ALA A 22 -6.10 -13.35 -37.23
N TYR A 23 -6.99 -12.40 -37.55
CA TYR A 23 -8.40 -12.67 -37.76
C TYR A 23 -8.62 -13.75 -38.83
N ARG A 24 -8.01 -13.60 -40.02
CA ARG A 24 -8.13 -14.60 -41.10
C ARG A 24 -7.71 -16.01 -40.66
N LYS A 25 -6.60 -16.12 -39.92
CA LYS A 25 -6.09 -17.40 -39.42
C LYS A 25 -7.07 -18.03 -38.42
N LEU A 26 -7.61 -17.24 -37.50
CA LEU A 26 -8.51 -17.73 -36.45
C LEU A 26 -9.92 -18.01 -36.99
N SER A 27 -10.45 -17.17 -37.89
CA SER A 27 -11.75 -17.39 -38.52
C SER A 27 -11.81 -18.70 -39.30
N LEU A 28 -10.73 -19.09 -39.99
CA LEU A 28 -10.67 -20.38 -40.69
C LEU A 28 -10.63 -21.57 -39.73
N LYS A 29 -10.04 -21.38 -38.54
CA LYS A 29 -9.92 -22.41 -37.50
C LYS A 29 -11.24 -22.62 -36.75
N TYR A 30 -11.93 -21.53 -36.43
CA TYR A 30 -13.16 -21.55 -35.62
C TYR A 30 -14.44 -21.40 -36.46
N HIS A 31 -14.38 -21.61 -37.79
CA HIS A 31 -15.55 -21.47 -38.65
C HIS A 31 -16.61 -22.52 -38.28
N PRO A 32 -17.90 -22.14 -38.10
CA PRO A 32 -18.95 -23.07 -37.67
C PRO A 32 -19.18 -24.20 -38.69
N ASP A 33 -19.09 -23.89 -39.99
CA ASP A 33 -19.23 -24.86 -41.10
C ASP A 33 -18.16 -25.98 -41.08
N LYS A 34 -16.97 -25.71 -40.53
CA LYS A 34 -15.89 -26.71 -40.45
C LYS A 34 -15.85 -27.49 -39.15
N ASN A 35 -16.60 -27.04 -38.14
CA ASN A 35 -16.60 -27.61 -36.79
C ASN A 35 -18.01 -28.05 -36.38
N GLU A 36 -18.78 -28.57 -37.35
CA GLU A 36 -20.08 -29.23 -37.13
C GLU A 36 -21.11 -28.39 -36.37
N ASN A 37 -21.01 -27.06 -36.42
CA ASN A 37 -21.86 -26.12 -35.68
C ASN A 37 -21.89 -26.33 -34.15
N ASP A 38 -20.80 -26.80 -33.55
CA ASP A 38 -20.67 -26.83 -32.10
C ASP A 38 -20.70 -25.41 -31.50
N ASP A 39 -21.53 -25.24 -30.47
CA ASP A 39 -21.74 -23.98 -29.73
C ASP A 39 -20.43 -23.40 -29.21
N PHE A 40 -19.46 -24.24 -28.81
CA PHE A 40 -18.16 -23.79 -28.34
C PHE A 40 -17.38 -23.02 -29.41
N PHE A 41 -17.35 -23.54 -30.65
CA PHE A 41 -16.66 -22.89 -31.76
C PHE A 41 -17.41 -21.67 -32.26
N SER A 42 -18.75 -21.71 -32.23
CA SER A 42 -19.62 -20.58 -32.52
C SER A 42 -19.34 -19.39 -31.59
N ASP A 43 -19.24 -19.64 -30.28
CA ASP A 43 -18.97 -18.59 -29.31
C ASP A 43 -17.55 -18.03 -29.45
N ARG A 44 -16.53 -18.87 -29.68
CA ARG A 44 -15.18 -18.41 -29.99
C ARG A 44 -15.13 -17.57 -31.26
N PHE A 45 -15.86 -17.96 -32.29
CA PHE A 45 -15.95 -17.20 -33.53
C PHE A 45 -16.58 -15.82 -33.33
N LYS A 46 -17.64 -15.73 -32.51
CA LYS A 46 -18.24 -14.45 -32.11
C LYS A 46 -17.22 -13.56 -31.40
N GLU A 47 -16.46 -14.10 -30.45
CA GLU A 47 -15.42 -13.36 -29.72
C GLU A 47 -14.32 -12.83 -30.64
N ILE A 48 -13.85 -13.67 -31.58
CA ILE A 48 -12.84 -13.29 -32.57
C ILE A 48 -13.35 -12.20 -33.51
N LYS A 49 -14.63 -12.30 -33.92
CA LYS A 49 -15.29 -11.30 -34.76
C LYS A 49 -15.43 -9.96 -34.04
N GLU A 50 -15.91 -9.97 -32.79
CA GLU A 50 -16.03 -8.79 -31.94
C GLU A 50 -14.68 -8.09 -31.71
N ALA A 51 -13.62 -8.88 -31.45
CA ALA A 51 -12.26 -8.39 -31.31
C ALA A 51 -11.76 -7.68 -32.59
N TYR A 52 -11.96 -8.31 -33.75
CA TYR A 52 -11.58 -7.73 -35.04
C TYR A 52 -12.35 -6.44 -35.35
N GLU A 53 -13.67 -6.42 -35.17
CA GLU A 53 -14.50 -5.25 -35.43
C GLU A 53 -14.14 -4.05 -34.53
N THR A 54 -13.69 -4.32 -33.31
CA THR A 54 -13.27 -3.28 -32.38
C THR A 54 -11.86 -2.77 -32.67
N LEU A 55 -10.92 -3.66 -33.00
CA LEU A 55 -9.51 -3.31 -33.20
C LEU A 55 -9.19 -2.78 -34.61
N MET A 56 -10.00 -3.13 -35.62
CA MET A 56 -9.81 -2.69 -37.01
C MET A 56 -10.23 -1.23 -37.22
N ASP A 57 -11.26 -0.76 -36.52
CA ASP A 57 -11.70 0.63 -36.57
C ASP A 57 -10.84 1.48 -35.63
N ALA A 58 -10.13 2.48 -36.17
CA ALA A 58 -9.21 3.31 -35.40
C ALA A 58 -9.91 4.10 -34.28
N GLY A 59 -11.16 4.51 -34.47
CA GLY A 59 -11.97 5.20 -33.46
C GLY A 59 -12.37 4.26 -32.33
N ARG A 60 -12.87 3.07 -32.66
CA ARG A 60 -13.22 2.03 -31.68
C ARG A 60 -12.00 1.49 -30.96
N ARG A 61 -10.88 1.26 -31.66
CA ARG A 61 -9.61 0.85 -31.07
C ARG A 61 -9.11 1.89 -30.07
N LYS A 62 -9.17 3.18 -30.42
CA LYS A 62 -8.77 4.24 -29.48
C LYS A 62 -9.64 4.29 -28.23
N LEU A 63 -10.95 4.10 -28.37
CA LEU A 63 -11.87 4.03 -27.23
C LEU A 63 -11.62 2.77 -26.39
N TYR A 64 -11.42 1.63 -27.06
CA TYR A 64 -11.07 0.36 -26.46
C TYR A 64 -9.75 0.46 -25.67
N ASP A 65 -8.69 0.99 -26.27
CA ASP A 65 -7.38 1.18 -25.65
C ASP A 65 -7.47 2.18 -24.47
N ARG A 66 -8.28 3.23 -24.57
CA ARG A 66 -8.54 4.15 -23.45
C ARG A 66 -9.23 3.45 -22.29
N ASN A 67 -10.20 2.59 -22.58
CA ASN A 67 -10.93 1.84 -21.56
C ASN A 67 -10.07 0.69 -20.97
N LEU A 68 -9.31 -0.01 -21.81
CA LEU A 68 -8.38 -1.06 -21.41
C LEU A 68 -7.27 -0.47 -20.53
N SER A 69 -6.68 0.66 -20.92
CA SER A 69 -5.72 1.39 -20.08
C SER A 69 -6.37 2.01 -18.85
N SER A 70 -7.66 2.35 -18.84
CA SER A 70 -8.35 2.77 -17.61
C SER A 70 -8.56 1.63 -16.61
N GLN A 71 -8.67 0.39 -17.09
CA GLN A 71 -8.77 -0.81 -16.24
C GLN A 71 -7.40 -1.39 -15.86
N GLN A 72 -6.39 -1.27 -16.73
CA GLN A 72 -5.00 -1.69 -16.44
C GLN A 72 -4.19 -0.62 -15.70
N ARG A 73 -4.65 0.63 -15.68
CA ARG A 73 -4.24 1.56 -14.64
C ARG A 73 -4.77 0.99 -13.33
N ASN A 74 -3.89 0.32 -12.58
CA ASN A 74 -3.76 0.64 -11.17
C ASN A 74 -3.90 2.17 -11.10
N VAL A 75 -5.09 2.68 -10.78
CA VAL A 75 -5.30 4.11 -10.61
C VAL A 75 -4.48 4.44 -9.39
N LYS A 76 -3.22 4.80 -9.63
CA LYS A 76 -2.32 5.20 -8.57
C LYS A 76 -3.02 6.32 -7.83
N SER A 77 -3.24 6.10 -6.55
CA SER A 77 -4.09 6.99 -5.80
C SER A 77 -3.44 8.38 -5.75
N ILE A 78 -4.26 9.41 -5.95
CA ILE A 78 -3.84 10.80 -5.69
C ILE A 78 -4.02 11.18 -4.22
N LEU A 79 -4.47 10.23 -3.39
CA LEU A 79 -4.62 10.40 -1.95
C LEU A 79 -3.31 10.02 -1.24
N PRO A 80 -2.99 10.68 -0.11
CA PRO A 80 -1.83 10.29 0.69
C PRO A 80 -1.96 8.81 1.10
N PRO A 81 -0.86 8.04 1.09
CA PRO A 81 -0.90 6.64 1.50
C PRO A 81 -1.40 6.56 2.95
N LYS A 82 -2.10 5.49 3.31
CA LYS A 82 -2.60 5.28 4.66
C LYS A 82 -2.45 3.83 5.06
N ILE A 83 -1.94 3.60 6.27
CA ILE A 83 -1.89 2.27 6.86
C ILE A 83 -3.16 2.10 7.70
N LYS A 84 -4.00 1.13 7.34
CA LYS A 84 -5.22 0.81 8.08
C LYS A 84 -4.91 -0.09 9.26
N ASN A 85 -4.15 -1.14 8.99
CA ASN A 85 -3.76 -2.14 9.97
C ASN A 85 -2.30 -2.49 9.77
N PHE A 86 -1.57 -2.61 10.88
CA PHE A 86 -0.26 -3.23 10.92
C PHE A 86 -0.09 -3.79 12.32
N SER A 87 -0.28 -5.10 12.46
CA SER A 87 -0.28 -5.81 13.75
C SER A 87 0.42 -7.15 13.63
N ALA A 88 0.88 -7.69 14.76
CA ALA A 88 1.43 -9.03 14.86
C ALA A 88 0.50 -9.87 15.74
N SER A 89 0.45 -11.18 15.50
CA SER A 89 -0.32 -12.13 16.33
C SER A 89 0.18 -12.12 17.77
N LYS A 90 1.48 -11.87 17.98
CA LYS A 90 2.13 -11.83 19.27
C LYS A 90 3.13 -10.67 19.32
N ILE A 91 3.09 -9.91 20.42
CA ILE A 91 4.06 -8.87 20.77
C ILE A 91 5.23 -9.41 21.62
N ARG A 92 5.08 -10.63 22.15
CA ARG A 92 6.12 -11.36 22.89
C ARG A 92 6.28 -12.75 22.32
N ALA A 93 7.50 -13.22 22.12
CA ALA A 93 7.77 -14.54 21.56
C ALA A 93 9.13 -15.08 22.01
N LYS A 94 9.29 -16.41 21.96
CA LYS A 94 10.60 -17.06 22.15
C LYS A 94 11.39 -17.12 20.84
N ALA A 95 12.71 -17.22 20.93
CA ALA A 95 13.55 -17.47 19.77
C ALA A 95 13.15 -18.81 19.11
N GLY A 96 12.93 -18.79 17.80
CA GLY A 96 12.46 -19.92 17.03
C GLY A 96 10.94 -20.09 16.99
N GLU A 97 10.15 -19.20 17.60
CA GLU A 97 8.68 -19.21 17.53
C GLU A 97 8.16 -18.55 16.23
N GLU A 98 7.02 -19.03 15.75
CA GLU A 98 6.34 -18.48 14.57
C GLU A 98 5.34 -17.39 14.96
N ILE A 99 5.39 -16.27 14.25
CA ILE A 99 4.52 -15.11 14.45
C ILE A 99 3.97 -14.69 13.10
N THR A 100 2.70 -14.34 13.06
CA THR A 100 2.04 -13.84 11.85
C THR A 100 1.90 -12.34 11.95
N VAL A 101 2.37 -11.63 10.93
CA VAL A 101 2.21 -10.19 10.79
C VAL A 101 1.12 -9.92 9.77
N TYR A 102 0.17 -9.07 10.13
CA TYR A 102 -0.95 -8.67 9.30
C TYR A 102 -0.80 -7.21 8.91
N TRP A 103 -1.02 -6.89 7.64
CA TRP A 103 -1.02 -5.51 7.20
C TRP A 103 -2.10 -5.22 6.17
N ASN A 104 -2.59 -3.99 6.23
CA ASN A 104 -3.53 -3.46 5.27
C ASN A 104 -3.19 -1.99 5.01
N THR A 105 -2.95 -1.66 3.74
CA THR A 105 -2.62 -0.32 3.29
C THR A 105 -3.60 0.14 2.21
N TYR A 106 -3.94 1.43 2.28
CA TYR A 106 -4.71 2.14 1.27
C TYR A 106 -3.80 3.14 0.57
N ASP A 107 -4.08 3.39 -0.71
CA ASP A 107 -3.46 4.47 -1.47
C ASP A 107 -1.92 4.40 -1.55
N ALA A 108 -1.34 3.21 -1.32
CA ALA A 108 0.08 2.93 -1.43
C ALA A 108 0.34 2.05 -2.66
N ASP A 109 1.25 2.49 -3.52
CA ASP A 109 1.64 1.74 -4.73
C ASP A 109 2.72 0.71 -4.40
N LEU A 110 3.58 1.03 -3.43
CA LEU A 110 4.71 0.21 -3.01
C LEU A 110 4.66 0.02 -1.50
N VAL A 111 4.63 -1.24 -1.07
CA VAL A 111 4.77 -1.62 0.34
C VAL A 111 6.07 -2.39 0.52
N LYS A 112 6.93 -1.89 1.41
CA LYS A 112 8.18 -2.54 1.79
C LYS A 112 8.16 -2.80 3.29
N ILE A 113 8.28 -4.06 3.69
CA ILE A 113 8.34 -4.44 5.10
C ILE A 113 9.78 -4.84 5.40
N ILE A 114 10.42 -4.26 6.41
CA ILE A 114 11.77 -4.62 6.85
C ILE A 114 11.64 -5.62 7.99
N PRO A 115 12.33 -6.79 7.95
CA PRO A 115 13.37 -7.20 6.98
C PRO A 115 12.88 -7.93 5.71
N PHE A 116 11.58 -8.04 5.49
CA PHE A 116 10.95 -8.93 4.50
C PHE A 116 11.09 -8.55 3.01
N GLY A 117 11.34 -7.27 2.70
CA GLY A 117 11.42 -6.75 1.34
C GLY A 117 10.10 -6.17 0.81
N LEU A 118 9.91 -6.24 -0.51
CA LEU A 118 8.71 -5.74 -1.19
C LEU A 118 7.56 -6.74 -1.03
N GLU A 119 6.39 -6.22 -0.65
CA GLU A 119 5.20 -7.00 -0.36
C GLU A 119 3.95 -6.41 -1.03
N LYS A 120 2.89 -7.22 -1.11
CA LYS A 120 1.58 -6.75 -1.59
C LYS A 120 1.03 -5.66 -0.66
N PRO A 121 0.16 -4.74 -1.14
CA PRO A 121 -0.42 -3.69 -0.29
C PRO A 121 -1.21 -4.21 0.91
N ASN A 122 -1.80 -5.39 0.78
CA ASN A 122 -2.58 -6.07 1.82
C ASN A 122 -2.14 -7.52 1.88
N GLY A 123 -1.99 -8.05 3.10
CA GLY A 123 -1.60 -9.44 3.28
C GLY A 123 -1.31 -9.80 4.72
N GLU A 124 -0.88 -11.04 4.86
CA GLU A 124 -0.36 -11.61 6.09
C GLU A 124 0.91 -12.40 5.78
N ARG A 125 1.84 -12.45 6.72
CA ARG A 125 3.09 -13.19 6.58
C ARG A 125 3.46 -13.82 7.91
N THR A 126 3.59 -15.14 7.91
CA THR A 126 4.13 -15.89 9.04
C THR A 126 5.65 -15.95 8.94
N ILE A 127 6.31 -15.63 10.04
CA ILE A 127 7.76 -15.58 10.16
C ILE A 127 8.23 -16.28 11.42
N ARG A 128 9.38 -16.92 11.33
CA ARG A 128 10.07 -17.51 12.47
C ARG A 128 11.19 -16.56 12.91
N ILE A 129 11.09 -16.02 14.12
CA ILE A 129 12.16 -15.13 14.65
C ILE A 129 13.35 -16.00 15.01
N LYS A 130 14.48 -15.81 14.32
CA LYS A 130 15.72 -16.57 14.59
C LYS A 130 16.53 -15.95 15.71
N GLU A 131 16.69 -14.64 15.66
CA GLU A 131 17.56 -13.86 16.54
C GLU A 131 16.82 -12.57 16.94
N PHE A 132 16.99 -12.18 18.19
CA PHE A 132 16.60 -10.87 18.71
C PHE A 132 17.84 -9.99 18.81
N ASP A 133 17.66 -8.66 18.76
CA ASP A 133 18.73 -7.71 19.02
C ASP A 133 19.31 -7.90 20.44
N SER A 134 20.45 -7.28 20.75
CA SER A 134 21.10 -7.36 22.07
C SER A 134 20.23 -6.92 23.26
N GLN A 135 19.08 -6.29 22.98
CA GLN A 135 18.07 -5.85 23.95
C GLN A 135 16.85 -6.79 24.02
N GLY A 136 16.89 -7.95 23.36
CA GLY A 136 15.75 -8.87 23.28
C GLY A 136 14.58 -8.30 22.47
N LYS A 137 14.86 -7.47 21.45
CA LYS A 137 13.83 -6.81 20.63
C LYS A 137 13.99 -7.21 19.16
N PHE A 138 12.87 -7.32 18.46
CA PHE A 138 12.82 -7.55 17.02
C PHE A 138 11.85 -6.53 16.41
N GLN A 139 12.37 -5.62 15.59
CA GLN A 139 11.58 -4.54 15.00
C GLN A 139 11.19 -4.86 13.56
N ILE A 140 9.91 -4.65 13.25
CA ILE A 140 9.35 -4.82 11.90
C ILE A 140 8.82 -3.47 11.45
N LEU A 141 9.31 -2.96 10.32
CA LEU A 141 8.95 -1.64 9.81
C LEU A 141 8.25 -1.77 8.46
N LEU A 142 6.99 -1.34 8.38
CA LEU A 142 6.24 -1.24 7.13
C LEU A 142 6.37 0.16 6.56
N HIS A 143 6.88 0.26 5.33
CA HIS A 143 6.99 1.48 4.53
C HIS A 143 5.94 1.42 3.43
N ALA A 144 4.91 2.26 3.54
CA ALA A 144 3.85 2.42 2.54
C ALA A 144 4.14 3.68 1.72
N THR A 145 4.51 3.52 0.45
CA THR A 145 4.89 4.62 -0.45
C THR A 145 3.87 4.78 -1.57
N ASN A 146 3.41 6.02 -1.74
CA ASN A 146 2.67 6.45 -2.91
C ASN A 146 3.66 7.14 -3.87
N THR A 147 3.83 6.56 -5.06
CA THR A 147 4.83 7.03 -6.03
C THR A 147 4.41 8.28 -6.76
N VAL A 148 3.11 8.57 -6.82
CA VAL A 148 2.55 9.76 -7.48
C VAL A 148 2.75 10.99 -6.61
N LEU A 149 2.46 10.87 -5.31
CA LEU A 149 2.61 11.97 -4.37
C LEU A 149 4.02 12.10 -3.79
N HIS A 150 4.91 11.14 -4.09
CA HIS A 150 6.22 11.00 -3.44
C HIS A 150 6.13 11.02 -1.91
N LYS A 151 5.06 10.43 -1.36
CA LYS A 151 4.82 10.36 0.09
C LYS A 151 5.02 8.94 0.58
N THR A 152 5.69 8.80 1.71
CA THR A 152 5.89 7.53 2.40
C THR A 152 5.44 7.66 3.84
N ILE A 153 4.68 6.67 4.31
CA ILE A 153 4.35 6.50 5.73
C ILE A 153 5.06 5.25 6.23
N VAL A 154 5.60 5.34 7.44
CA VAL A 154 6.26 4.23 8.11
C VAL A 154 5.51 3.89 9.39
N GLN A 155 5.24 2.61 9.61
CA GLN A 155 4.71 2.11 10.88
C GLN A 155 5.57 0.94 11.36
N GLY A 156 5.84 0.90 12.66
CA GLY A 156 6.70 -0.11 13.28
C GLY A 156 5.97 -0.96 14.31
N ILE A 157 6.32 -2.25 14.37
CA ILE A 157 5.95 -3.17 15.45
C ILE A 157 7.26 -3.63 16.10
N THR A 158 7.30 -3.63 17.43
CA THR A 158 8.42 -4.19 18.19
C THR A 158 7.94 -5.44 18.91
N ILE A 159 8.63 -6.55 18.68
CA ILE A 159 8.39 -7.83 19.35
C ILE A 159 9.49 -8.01 20.37
N THR A 160 9.13 -8.30 21.62
CA THR A 160 10.09 -8.52 22.70
C THR A 160 10.26 -10.01 22.99
N GLU A 161 11.47 -10.42 23.34
CA GLU A 161 11.75 -11.77 23.77
C GLU A 161 11.07 -12.08 25.12
N LEU A 162 10.41 -13.23 25.22
CA LEU A 162 9.81 -13.70 26.46
C LEU A 162 10.88 -14.42 27.30
N ALA A 163 11.50 -13.70 28.25
CA ALA A 163 12.36 -14.30 29.26
C ALA A 163 11.55 -15.21 30.20
N GLU A 164 12.10 -16.36 30.59
CA GLU A 164 11.38 -17.46 31.25
C GLU A 164 10.97 -17.22 32.71
N SER A 165 10.95 -15.97 33.18
CA SER A 165 10.52 -15.64 34.55
C SER A 165 9.07 -15.19 34.62
N GLN A 166 8.25 -16.12 35.11
CA GLN A 166 6.88 -16.02 35.63
C GLN A 166 5.73 -15.96 34.61
N SER A 167 5.07 -17.12 34.51
CA SER A 167 3.70 -17.29 34.06
C SER A 167 2.70 -16.61 35.02
N ASP A 168 1.57 -16.22 34.43
CA ASP A 168 0.28 -15.89 35.05
C ASP A 168 0.13 -14.53 35.74
N SER A 169 -0.34 -13.55 34.96
CA SER A 169 -1.47 -12.65 35.33
C SER A 169 -1.62 -11.43 34.40
N PHE A 170 -1.70 -11.56 33.08
CA PHE A 170 -2.09 -10.42 32.21
C PHE A 170 -2.87 -10.83 30.96
N GLU A 171 -3.73 -11.84 31.06
CA GLU A 171 -4.82 -12.05 30.09
C GLU A 171 -6.13 -11.51 30.67
N LYS A 172 -6.38 -10.22 30.44
CA LYS A 172 -7.69 -9.51 30.36
C LYS A 172 -7.48 -8.04 30.73
N GLU A 173 -6.95 -7.22 29.81
CA GLU A 173 -7.19 -5.77 29.89
C GLU A 173 -6.92 -4.95 28.60
N THR A 174 -6.34 -5.51 27.54
CA THR A 174 -6.05 -4.73 26.30
C THR A 174 -7.07 -4.93 25.16
N LEU A 175 -8.32 -5.23 25.49
CA LEU A 175 -9.43 -5.26 24.53
C LEU A 175 -10.47 -4.14 24.80
N SER A 176 -10.00 -2.92 24.99
CA SER A 176 -10.75 -1.66 24.80
C SER A 176 -9.87 -0.50 25.28
N ASN A 177 -9.81 0.58 24.51
CA ASN A 177 -8.95 1.77 24.69
C ASN A 177 -7.50 1.53 24.19
N SER A 178 -6.96 2.22 23.20
CA SER A 178 -7.22 3.59 22.79
C SER A 178 -6.99 3.78 21.30
N THR A 179 -8.01 4.34 20.63
CA THR A 179 -7.83 5.30 19.56
C THR A 179 -6.83 6.36 20.04
N ASN A 180 -5.63 6.39 19.49
CA ASN A 180 -4.81 7.60 19.50
C ASN A 180 -4.20 7.79 18.12
N THR A 181 -4.93 8.62 17.38
CA THR A 181 -4.50 9.45 16.26
C THR A 181 -3.09 10.01 16.50
N TYR A 182 -2.10 9.56 15.74
CA TYR A 182 -0.93 10.40 15.46
C TYR A 182 -1.29 11.32 14.31
N GLN A 183 -1.89 12.44 14.68
CA GLN A 183 -1.78 13.65 13.89
C GLN A 183 -0.30 14.04 13.83
N GLN A 184 0.08 14.46 12.63
CA GLN A 184 1.05 15.50 12.34
C GLN A 184 1.92 15.97 13.52
N THR A 185 3.23 15.90 13.29
CA THR A 185 4.21 16.81 13.86
C THR A 185 3.76 18.26 13.58
N GLN A 186 2.95 18.81 14.48
CA GLN A 186 2.91 20.23 14.76
C GLN A 186 3.55 20.45 16.13
N LYS A 187 4.57 21.30 16.11
CA LYS A 187 5.29 21.92 17.22
C LYS A 187 4.42 22.04 18.49
N LYS A 188 4.74 21.23 19.50
CA LYS A 188 4.13 21.32 20.83
C LYS A 188 4.96 22.29 21.69
N GLU A 189 4.61 23.58 21.64
CA GLU A 189 5.05 24.51 22.68
C GLU A 189 4.45 24.06 24.01
N THR A 190 5.32 23.76 24.97
CA THR A 190 4.95 23.20 26.27
C THR A 190 4.51 24.32 27.20
N LYS A 191 3.49 24.06 28.03
CA LYS A 191 2.95 24.96 29.07
C LYS A 191 4.02 25.49 30.05
N SER A 192 5.19 24.86 30.09
CA SER A 192 6.39 25.29 30.81
C SER A 192 7.08 26.51 30.16
N GLN A 193 7.06 26.65 28.82
CA GLN A 193 7.65 27.80 28.13
C GLN A 193 6.92 29.12 28.41
N ARG A 194 5.60 29.09 28.64
CA ARG A 194 4.83 30.28 29.03
C ARG A 194 5.16 30.76 30.45
N LEU A 195 5.48 29.84 31.38
CA LEU A 195 5.89 30.20 32.74
C LEU A 195 7.34 30.67 32.78
N VAL A 196 8.24 30.03 32.02
CA VAL A 196 9.64 30.48 31.91
C VAL A 196 9.72 31.85 31.21
N SER A 197 8.91 32.12 30.18
CA SER A 197 8.89 33.45 29.54
C SER A 197 8.32 34.54 30.46
N LEU A 198 7.34 34.22 31.31
CA LEU A 198 6.80 35.16 32.30
C LEU A 198 7.82 35.52 33.38
N ILE A 199 8.61 34.55 33.85
CA ILE A 199 9.65 34.79 34.86
C ILE A 199 10.80 35.63 34.28
N ILE A 200 11.22 35.35 33.03
CA ILE A 200 12.26 36.14 32.35
C ILE A 200 11.77 37.57 32.09
N PHE A 201 10.49 37.75 31.70
CA PHE A 201 9.92 39.08 31.49
C PHE A 201 9.83 39.89 32.80
N LEU A 202 9.43 39.26 33.90
CA LEU A 202 9.34 39.91 35.21
C LEU A 202 10.71 40.30 35.76
N ALA A 203 11.74 39.48 35.52
CA ALA A 203 13.13 39.80 35.86
C ALA A 203 13.68 40.98 35.05
N LEU A 204 13.39 41.05 33.74
CA LEU A 204 13.79 42.18 32.89
C LEU A 204 13.12 43.49 33.33
N VAL A 205 11.84 43.46 33.68
CA VAL A 205 11.11 44.64 34.17
C VAL A 205 11.68 45.11 35.52
N ALA A 206 11.99 44.19 36.44
CA ALA A 206 12.62 44.55 37.71
C ALA A 206 14.02 45.16 37.52
N MET A 207 14.81 44.63 36.57
CA MET A 207 16.13 45.17 36.27
C MET A 207 16.05 46.57 35.65
N ILE A 208 15.05 46.83 34.80
CA ILE A 208 14.77 48.17 34.24
C ILE A 208 14.32 49.14 35.34
N ILE A 209 13.49 48.71 36.30
CA ILE A 209 13.04 49.57 37.40
C ILE A 209 14.21 49.92 38.34
N VAL A 210 15.10 48.97 38.62
CA VAL A 210 16.32 49.23 39.42
C VAL A 210 17.26 50.18 38.67
N TRP A 211 17.39 50.03 37.35
CA TRP A 211 18.15 50.95 36.51
C TRP A 211 17.55 52.37 36.51
N LEU A 212 16.22 52.49 36.46
CA LEU A 212 15.50 53.77 36.45
C LEU A 212 15.50 54.48 37.82
N LEU A 213 15.69 53.72 38.91
CA LEU A 213 15.86 54.25 40.28
C LEU A 213 17.32 54.57 40.63
N ALA A 214 18.30 54.09 39.84
CA ALA A 214 19.72 54.36 40.04
C ALA A 214 20.21 55.62 39.27
N ASP A 215 19.39 56.15 38.35
CA ASP A 215 19.65 57.35 37.55
C ASP A 215 18.89 58.61 38.05
N PHE A 216 18.50 58.64 39.34
CA PHE A 216 17.93 59.81 40.04
C PHE A 216 18.73 60.12 41.31
#